data_AF-A0A2T9UJ53-F1
#
_entry.id   AF-A0A2T9UJ53-F1
#
_cell.length_a   1.000
_cell.length_b   1.000
_cell.length_c   1.000
_cell.angle_alpha   90.00
_cell.angle_beta   90.00
_cell.angle_gamma   90.00
#
_symmetry.space_group_name_H-M   'P 1'
#
loop_
_entity.id
_entity.type
_entity.pdbx_description
1 polymer ?
#
loop_
_entity_poly.entity_id
_entity_poly.type
_entity_poly.pdbx_seq_one_letter_code
_entity_poly.pdbx_strand_id
1 'polypeptide(L)'
;ITWVGDDDYGTKLKQDLARMGVDISHVHTKHGVTAQTQVELHDNDRVFGDYTEGVMADFALSEEDYAWLAQYDIVHAAIWGHAEDAFPQLHAAGKLTAFDFSDKWDSPLWQTLVPHLDFAFASAPQEDETLRLKMKAIVARGAGTVIVTLGENGSIAWD
;
A
#
# COMPACT_ATOMS: atom_id res chain seq x y z
N ILE A 1 -4.41 9.96 0.07
CA ILE A 1 -3.34 10.96 -0.08
C ILE A 1 -2.34 10.42 -1.09
N THR A 2 -1.94 11.20 -2.08
CA THR A 2 -0.93 10.81 -3.09
C THR A 2 -0.45 12.05 -3.86
N TRP A 3 0.63 11.92 -4.62
CA TRP A 3 1.09 12.94 -5.57
C TRP A 3 0.84 12.47 -7.00
N VAL A 4 0.42 13.40 -7.85
CA VAL A 4 0.31 13.22 -9.30
C VAL A 4 1.14 14.28 -10.01
N GLY A 5 1.60 13.96 -11.22
CA GLY A 5 2.29 14.93 -12.08
C GLY A 5 1.37 16.04 -12.56
N ASP A 6 1.97 17.11 -13.05
CA ASP A 6 1.29 18.20 -13.77
C ASP A 6 1.04 17.85 -15.25
N ASP A 7 0.84 16.56 -15.52
CA ASP A 7 0.58 15.98 -16.83
C ASP A 7 -0.89 15.57 -17.04
N ASP A 8 -1.19 15.12 -18.26
CA ASP A 8 -2.52 14.67 -18.65
C ASP A 8 -2.98 13.46 -17.83
N TYR A 9 -2.05 12.57 -17.43
CA TYR A 9 -2.35 11.40 -16.60
C TYR A 9 -2.78 11.81 -15.19
N GLY A 10 -2.10 12.77 -14.58
CA GLY A 10 -2.45 13.28 -13.25
C GLY A 10 -3.80 13.99 -13.26
N THR A 11 -4.06 14.79 -14.30
CA THR A 11 -5.36 15.42 -14.52
C THR A 11 -6.47 14.38 -14.65
N LYS A 12 -6.24 13.36 -15.48
CA LYS A 12 -7.20 12.27 -15.71
C LYS A 12 -7.47 11.48 -14.43
N LEU A 13 -6.44 11.14 -13.66
CA LEU A 13 -6.57 10.38 -12.41
C LEU A 13 -7.42 11.14 -11.38
N LYS A 14 -7.20 12.45 -11.23
CA LYS A 14 -8.02 13.30 -10.34
C LYS A 14 -9.48 13.35 -10.79
N GLN A 15 -9.74 13.48 -12.09
CA GLN A 15 -11.11 13.49 -12.63
C GLN A 15 -11.82 12.16 -12.43
N ASP A 16 -11.13 11.04 -12.69
CA ASP A 16 -11.70 9.70 -12.52
C ASP A 16 -12.00 9.38 -11.06
N LEU A 17 -11.09 9.72 -10.13
CA LEU A 17 -11.31 9.59 -8.69
C LEU A 17 -12.51 10.43 -8.22
N ALA A 18 -12.59 11.71 -8.63
CA ALA A 18 -13.71 12.58 -8.26
C ALA A 18 -15.05 12.05 -8.80
N ARG A 19 -15.05 11.51 -10.04
CA ARG A 19 -16.24 10.87 -10.63
C ARG A 19 -16.69 9.62 -9.88
N MET A 20 -15.76 8.91 -9.25
CA MET A 20 -16.04 7.76 -8.38
C MET A 20 -16.47 8.17 -6.95
N GLY A 21 -16.53 9.48 -6.66
CA GLY A 21 -16.89 9.99 -5.33
C GLY A 21 -15.77 9.90 -4.30
N VAL A 22 -14.52 9.72 -4.74
CA VAL A 22 -13.35 9.77 -3.86
C VAL A 22 -13.00 11.23 -3.56
N ASP A 23 -12.75 11.54 -2.28
CA ASP A 23 -12.24 12.85 -1.90
C ASP A 23 -10.80 13.03 -2.40
N ILE A 24 -10.61 14.03 -3.26
CA ILE A 24 -9.32 14.34 -3.89
C ILE A 24 -8.62 15.56 -3.27
N SER A 25 -9.11 16.07 -2.13
CA SER A 25 -8.52 17.23 -1.44
C SER A 25 -7.05 17.05 -1.10
N HIS A 26 -6.62 15.81 -0.83
CA HIS A 26 -5.22 15.43 -0.61
C HIS A 26 -4.59 14.64 -1.79
N VAL A 27 -5.03 14.92 -3.02
CA VAL A 27 -4.34 14.52 -4.25
C VAL A 27 -3.56 15.71 -4.79
N HIS A 28 -2.29 15.78 -4.40
CA HIS A 28 -1.42 16.91 -4.64
C HIS A 28 -0.82 16.83 -6.06
N THR A 29 -0.90 17.92 -6.81
CA THR A 29 -0.21 18.01 -8.10
C THR A 29 1.21 18.53 -7.87
N LYS A 30 2.21 17.84 -8.40
CA LYS A 30 3.64 18.20 -8.32
C LYS A 30 4.21 18.33 -9.73
N HIS A 31 5.28 19.11 -9.86
CA HIS A 31 5.95 19.27 -11.14
C HIS A 31 6.66 17.96 -11.54
N GLY A 32 6.34 17.44 -12.73
CA GLY A 32 6.90 16.18 -13.23
C GLY A 32 5.82 15.22 -13.74
N VAL A 33 6.22 13.98 -14.00
CA VAL A 33 5.32 12.96 -14.56
C VAL A 33 4.60 12.18 -13.46
N THR A 34 3.34 11.83 -13.71
CA THR A 34 2.59 10.89 -12.88
C THR A 34 3.23 9.50 -12.95
N ALA A 35 3.21 8.76 -11.84
CA ALA A 35 3.73 7.39 -11.78
C ALA A 35 3.07 6.50 -12.85
N GLN A 36 3.88 5.73 -13.57
CA GLN A 36 3.45 4.93 -14.72
C GLN A 36 4.06 3.54 -14.67
N THR A 37 3.21 2.52 -14.81
CA THR A 37 3.66 1.14 -15.01
C THR A 37 3.30 0.71 -16.42
N GLN A 38 4.28 0.28 -17.20
CA GLN A 38 4.04 -0.32 -18.50
C GLN A 38 3.51 -1.74 -18.32
N VAL A 39 2.42 -2.07 -19.00
CA VAL A 39 1.83 -3.41 -18.97
C VAL A 39 1.60 -3.85 -20.40
N GLU A 40 2.25 -4.94 -20.78
CA GLU A 40 2.03 -5.63 -22.05
C GLU A 40 1.16 -6.87 -21.84
N LEU A 41 0.42 -7.26 -22.87
CA LEU A 41 -0.35 -8.49 -22.89
C LEU A 41 0.31 -9.48 -23.85
N HIS A 42 0.84 -10.58 -23.32
CA HIS A 42 1.42 -11.67 -24.09
C HIS A 42 0.53 -12.90 -23.86
N ASP A 43 -0.18 -13.39 -24.88
CA ASP A 43 -1.08 -14.55 -24.75
C ASP A 43 -2.10 -14.46 -23.59
N ASN A 44 -2.64 -13.26 -23.34
CA ASN A 44 -3.50 -12.87 -22.21
C ASN A 44 -2.82 -12.78 -20.83
N ASP A 45 -1.53 -13.08 -20.74
CA ASP A 45 -0.74 -12.81 -19.53
C ASP A 45 -0.30 -11.35 -19.50
N ARG A 46 -0.44 -10.74 -18.31
CA ARG A 46 0.04 -9.38 -18.05
C ARG A 46 1.53 -9.44 -17.75
N VAL A 47 2.33 -8.88 -18.65
CA VAL A 47 3.78 -8.71 -18.47
C VAL A 47 4.03 -7.27 -18.05
N PHE A 48 4.53 -7.10 -16.82
CA PHE A 48 4.90 -5.78 -16.32
C PHE A 48 6.26 -5.39 -16.90
N GLY A 49 6.29 -4.28 -17.62
CA GLY A 49 7.49 -3.68 -18.20
C GLY A 49 8.09 -2.62 -17.29
N ASP A 50 8.59 -1.54 -17.90
CA ASP A 50 9.24 -0.47 -17.17
C ASP A 50 8.28 0.25 -16.21
N TYR A 51 8.84 0.65 -15.07
CA TYR A 51 8.17 1.47 -14.09
C TYR A 51 8.84 2.84 -14.00
N THR A 52 8.03 3.89 -14.16
CA THR A 52 8.42 5.27 -13.89
C THR A 52 7.74 5.71 -12.61
N GLU A 53 8.52 5.83 -11.53
CA GLU A 53 8.02 6.30 -10.22
C GLU A 53 7.46 7.73 -10.31
N GLY A 54 8.01 8.56 -11.19
CA GLY A 54 7.55 9.93 -11.42
C GLY A 54 7.63 10.78 -10.16
N VAL A 55 6.64 11.64 -9.93
CA VAL A 55 6.58 12.49 -8.74
C VAL A 55 6.50 11.71 -7.42
N MET A 56 6.13 10.43 -7.45
CA MET A 56 6.07 9.60 -6.24
C MET A 56 7.46 9.26 -5.67
N ALA A 57 8.54 9.44 -6.45
CA ALA A 57 9.91 9.19 -6.00
C ALA A 57 10.32 10.07 -4.80
N ASP A 58 9.73 11.25 -4.71
CA ASP A 58 9.96 12.21 -3.63
C ASP A 58 8.75 12.32 -2.69
N PHE A 59 7.79 11.38 -2.79
CA PHE A 59 6.56 11.44 -1.99
C PHE A 59 6.89 11.45 -0.51
N ALA A 60 6.30 12.42 0.18
CA ALA A 60 6.32 12.49 1.63
C ALA A 60 5.00 13.09 2.11
N LEU A 61 4.53 12.59 3.25
CA LEU A 61 3.39 13.17 3.95
C LEU A 61 3.79 14.49 4.61
N SER A 62 2.98 15.52 4.41
CA SER A 62 3.11 16.78 5.14
C SER A 62 2.44 16.71 6.52
N GLU A 63 2.77 17.63 7.43
CA GLU A 63 2.08 17.76 8.72
C GLU A 63 0.55 17.93 8.56
N GLU A 64 0.11 18.58 7.48
CA GLU A 64 -1.31 18.70 7.15
C GLU A 64 -1.91 17.35 6.78
N ASP A 65 -1.20 16.52 6.01
CA ASP A 65 -1.63 15.17 5.68
C ASP A 65 -1.72 14.29 6.94
N TYR A 66 -0.78 14.42 7.89
CA TYR A 66 -0.85 13.73 9.18
C TYR A 66 -2.08 14.15 10.00
N ALA A 67 -2.33 15.46 10.10
CA ALA A 67 -3.50 15.99 10.81
C ALA A 67 -4.82 15.57 10.15
N TRP A 68 -4.82 15.40 8.83
CA TRP A 68 -5.96 14.91 8.08
C TRP A 68 -6.19 13.42 8.31
N LEU A 69 -5.14 12.58 8.21
CA LEU A 69 -5.21 11.15 8.51
C LEU A 69 -5.72 10.87 9.93
N ALA A 70 -5.35 11.71 10.90
CA ALA A 70 -5.81 11.60 12.28
C ALA A 70 -7.34 11.75 12.46
N GLN A 71 -8.08 12.18 11.43
CA GLN A 71 -9.54 12.32 11.48
C GLN A 71 -10.28 11.04 11.06
N TYR A 72 -9.57 10.06 10.49
CA TYR A 72 -10.16 8.81 10.01
C TYR A 72 -10.00 7.68 11.03
N ASP A 73 -10.85 6.66 10.93
CA ASP A 73 -10.81 5.48 11.81
C ASP A 73 -9.76 4.46 11.36
N ILE A 74 -9.61 4.29 10.04
CA ILE A 74 -8.74 3.31 9.40
C ILE A 74 -7.81 4.02 8.41
N VAL A 75 -6.52 3.68 8.45
CA VAL A 75 -5.53 4.11 7.47
C VAL A 75 -4.97 2.89 6.74
N HIS A 76 -4.96 2.96 5.41
CA HIS A 76 -4.43 1.92 4.54
C HIS A 76 -3.34 2.47 3.62
N ALA A 77 -2.26 1.71 3.47
CA ALA A 77 -1.22 1.95 2.48
C ALA A 77 -0.67 0.63 1.92
N ALA A 78 0.10 0.73 0.84
CA ALA A 78 0.78 -0.40 0.22
C ALA A 78 2.26 -0.08 0.01
N ILE A 79 3.08 -1.11 -0.19
CA ILE A 79 4.54 -1.00 -0.26
C ILE A 79 5.09 -0.04 -1.32
N TRP A 80 4.31 0.28 -2.35
CA TRP A 80 4.69 1.23 -3.40
C TRP A 80 4.25 2.67 -3.10
N GLY A 81 3.59 2.90 -1.97
CA GLY A 81 3.02 4.20 -1.60
C GLY A 81 3.95 5.11 -0.80
N HIS A 82 5.12 4.62 -0.36
CA HIS A 82 6.12 5.38 0.41
C HIS A 82 5.53 6.10 1.65
N ALA A 83 4.60 5.44 2.34
CA ALA A 83 3.85 6.00 3.47
C ALA A 83 4.07 5.24 4.79
N GLU A 84 4.97 4.25 4.80
CA GLU A 84 5.27 3.38 5.94
C GLU A 84 5.67 4.14 7.21
N ASP A 85 6.39 5.26 7.07
CA ASP A 85 6.90 6.05 8.19
C ASP A 85 5.77 6.67 9.04
N ALA A 86 4.56 6.79 8.49
CA ALA A 86 3.42 7.34 9.22
C ALA A 86 2.78 6.33 10.19
N PHE A 87 2.94 5.04 9.95
CA PHE A 87 2.21 4.01 10.65
C PHE A 87 2.51 3.93 12.16
N PRO A 88 3.76 4.07 12.62
CA PRO A 88 4.04 4.11 14.07
C PRO A 88 3.25 5.21 14.79
N GLN A 89 3.19 6.42 14.21
CA GLN A 89 2.48 7.56 14.78
C GLN A 89 0.96 7.36 14.75
N LEU A 90 0.42 6.87 13.63
CA LEU A 90 -1.02 6.65 13.46
C LEU A 90 -1.52 5.53 14.39
N HIS A 91 -0.78 4.43 14.48
CA HIS A 91 -1.12 3.33 15.39
C HIS A 91 -1.06 3.79 16.86
N ALA A 92 -0.03 4.56 17.24
CA ALA A 92 0.06 5.14 18.59
C ALA A 92 -1.09 6.13 18.89
N ALA A 93 -1.66 6.77 17.87
CA ALA A 93 -2.85 7.61 17.97
C ALA A 93 -4.17 6.81 18.01
N GLY A 94 -4.12 5.47 18.05
CA GLY A 94 -5.28 4.59 18.15
C GLY A 94 -6.02 4.39 16.84
N LYS A 95 -5.37 4.64 15.69
CA LYS A 95 -5.94 4.37 14.37
C LYS A 95 -5.78 2.90 14.02
N LEU A 96 -6.78 2.33 13.36
CA LEU A 96 -6.65 1.01 12.76
C LEU A 96 -5.74 1.11 11.54
N THR A 97 -4.64 0.37 11.54
CA THR A 97 -3.62 0.44 10.49
C THR A 97 -3.59 -0.83 9.65
N ALA A 98 -3.70 -0.66 8.33
CA ALA A 98 -3.64 -1.74 7.36
C ALA A 98 -2.52 -1.49 6.33
N PHE A 99 -1.60 -2.44 6.15
CA PHE A 99 -0.53 -2.31 5.17
C PHE A 99 -0.45 -3.52 4.25
N ASP A 100 -0.36 -3.28 2.94
CA ASP A 100 -0.20 -4.32 1.92
C ASP A 100 1.24 -4.40 1.40
N PHE A 101 1.88 -5.53 1.70
CA PHE A 101 3.25 -5.85 1.28
C PHE A 101 3.30 -6.47 -0.12
N SER A 102 2.16 -6.68 -0.78
CA SER A 102 2.07 -7.37 -2.07
C SER A 102 2.78 -8.73 -2.03
N ASP A 103 3.64 -9.04 -2.99
CA ASP A 103 4.48 -10.24 -3.07
C ASP A 103 5.89 -10.04 -2.44
N LYS A 104 6.15 -8.89 -1.80
CA LYS A 104 7.49 -8.46 -1.34
C LYS A 104 7.85 -9.02 0.04
N TRP A 105 7.99 -10.33 0.09
CA TRP A 105 8.31 -11.12 1.28
C TRP A 105 9.71 -10.93 1.85
N ASP A 106 10.61 -10.35 1.06
CA ASP A 106 11.99 -10.00 1.36
C ASP A 106 12.17 -8.53 1.81
N SER A 107 11.09 -7.74 1.78
CA SER A 107 11.12 -6.34 2.21
C SER A 107 11.60 -6.21 3.66
N PRO A 108 12.51 -5.26 3.96
CA PRO A 108 12.93 -4.98 5.32
C PRO A 108 11.78 -4.45 6.20
N LEU A 109 10.71 -3.92 5.60
CA LEU A 109 9.54 -3.39 6.32
C LEU A 109 8.85 -4.46 7.19
N TRP A 110 8.98 -5.75 6.85
CA TRP A 110 8.50 -6.86 7.70
C TRP A 110 9.17 -6.93 9.09
N GLN A 111 10.28 -6.21 9.30
CA GLN A 111 10.97 -6.14 10.59
C GLN A 111 10.56 -4.91 11.40
N THR A 112 10.22 -3.81 10.74
CA THR A 112 10.00 -2.51 11.38
C THR A 112 8.53 -2.16 11.51
N LEU A 113 7.71 -2.50 10.52
CA LEU A 113 6.33 -2.03 10.44
C LEU A 113 5.34 -2.91 11.20
N VAL A 114 5.62 -4.22 11.27
CA VAL A 114 4.74 -5.25 11.85
C VAL A 114 4.12 -4.90 13.21
N PRO A 115 4.87 -4.37 14.20
CA PRO A 115 4.30 -4.01 15.51
C PRO A 115 3.30 -2.83 15.48
N HIS A 116 3.14 -2.18 14.34
CA HIS A 116 2.29 -1.02 14.13
C HIS A 116 1.13 -1.32 13.18
N LEU A 117 0.81 -2.60 12.96
CA LEU A 117 -0.23 -3.05 12.02
C LEU A 117 -1.31 -3.85 12.72
N ASP A 118 -2.54 -3.37 12.63
CA ASP A 118 -3.73 -4.17 12.95
C ASP A 118 -3.98 -5.21 11.85
N PHE A 119 -3.72 -4.85 10.59
CA PHE A 119 -3.86 -5.75 9.44
C PHE A 119 -2.63 -5.70 8.53
N ALA A 120 -1.98 -6.84 8.33
CA ALA A 120 -0.90 -7.00 7.35
C ALA A 120 -1.38 -7.87 6.18
N PHE A 121 -1.38 -7.32 4.97
CA PHE A 121 -1.74 -8.03 3.75
C PHE A 121 -0.49 -8.45 2.96
N ALA A 122 -0.55 -9.62 2.34
CA ALA A 122 0.44 -10.08 1.38
C ALA A 122 -0.18 -11.07 0.37
N SER A 123 0.61 -11.49 -0.61
CA SER A 123 0.24 -12.53 -1.57
C SER A 123 1.29 -13.64 -1.62
N ALA A 124 0.84 -14.87 -1.85
CA ALA A 124 1.70 -16.03 -2.07
C ALA A 124 1.08 -16.92 -3.16
N PRO A 125 1.87 -17.73 -3.88
CA PRO A 125 1.32 -18.58 -4.94
C PRO A 125 0.40 -19.68 -4.40
N GLN A 126 0.68 -20.18 -3.20
CA GLN A 126 -0.06 -21.28 -2.58
C GLN A 126 0.12 -21.28 -1.06
N GLU A 127 -0.76 -22.00 -0.38
CA GLU A 127 -0.58 -22.29 1.03
C GLU A 127 0.37 -23.47 1.23
N ASP A 128 1.37 -23.28 2.09
CA ASP A 128 2.22 -24.37 2.60
C ASP A 128 2.56 -24.15 4.09
N GLU A 129 3.26 -25.13 4.68
CA GLU A 129 3.67 -25.06 6.08
C GLU A 129 4.62 -23.88 6.35
N THR A 130 5.49 -23.54 5.39
CA THR A 130 6.43 -22.42 5.50
C THR A 130 5.69 -21.09 5.61
N LEU A 131 4.67 -20.87 4.77
CA LEU A 131 3.82 -19.70 4.79
C LEU A 131 3.07 -19.60 6.12
N ARG A 132 2.46 -20.70 6.58
CA ARG A 132 1.75 -20.75 7.87
C ARG A 132 2.68 -20.40 9.03
N LEU A 133 3.90 -20.93 9.05
CA LEU A 133 4.91 -20.59 10.07
C LEU A 133 5.33 -19.11 9.99
N LYS A 134 5.48 -18.56 8.78
CA LYS A 134 5.79 -17.14 8.57
C LYS A 134 4.69 -16.23 9.09
N MET A 135 3.42 -16.52 8.79
CA MET A 135 2.27 -15.78 9.30
C MET A 135 2.23 -15.77 10.83
N LYS A 136 2.39 -16.94 11.47
CA LYS A 136 2.47 -17.07 12.93
C LYS A 136 3.60 -16.22 13.52
N ALA A 137 4.77 -16.22 12.87
CA ALA A 137 5.91 -15.43 13.32
C ALA A 137 5.70 -13.92 13.14
N ILE A 138 4.88 -13.48 12.20
CA ILE A 138 4.51 -12.07 12.03
C ILE A 138 3.56 -11.63 13.14
N VAL A 139 2.51 -12.41 13.43
CA VAL A 139 1.59 -12.12 14.55
C VAL A 139 2.33 -12.16 15.89
N ALA A 140 3.20 -13.16 16.11
CA ALA A 140 4.02 -13.23 17.33
C ALA A 140 4.97 -12.04 17.52
N ARG A 141 5.25 -11.26 16.45
CA ARG A 141 6.05 -10.02 16.50
C ARG A 141 5.22 -8.75 16.65
N GLY A 142 3.89 -8.85 16.70
CA GLY A 142 3.01 -7.76 17.08
C GLY A 142 1.99 -7.32 16.03
N ALA A 143 1.92 -7.95 14.86
CA ALA A 143 0.78 -7.71 13.96
C ALA A 143 -0.51 -8.25 14.58
N GLY A 144 -1.64 -7.55 14.37
CA GLY A 144 -2.96 -8.03 14.77
C GLY A 144 -3.41 -9.23 13.96
N THR A 145 -3.64 -9.05 12.66
CA THR A 145 -4.01 -10.14 11.74
C THR A 145 -3.16 -10.09 10.47
N VAL A 146 -2.67 -11.24 10.04
CA VAL A 146 -1.97 -11.40 8.76
C VAL A 146 -2.90 -12.08 7.77
N ILE A 147 -3.15 -11.47 6.62
CA ILE A 147 -4.00 -11.98 5.55
C ILE A 147 -3.14 -12.21 4.31
N VAL A 148 -3.15 -13.44 3.79
CA VAL A 148 -2.41 -13.80 2.57
C VAL A 148 -3.37 -14.27 1.49
N THR A 149 -3.36 -13.59 0.35
CA THR A 149 -4.09 -14.01 -0.85
C THR A 149 -3.30 -15.05 -1.64
N LEU A 150 -3.99 -16.04 -2.20
CA LEU A 150 -3.41 -17.23 -2.83
C LEU A 150 -3.82 -17.39 -4.29
N GLY A 151 -4.00 -16.26 -4.99
CA GLY A 151 -4.55 -16.23 -6.35
C GLY A 151 -5.95 -16.83 -6.41
N GLU A 152 -6.14 -17.83 -7.28
CA GLU A 152 -7.42 -18.53 -7.44
C GLU A 152 -7.82 -19.40 -6.23
N ASN A 153 -6.87 -19.68 -5.33
CA ASN A 153 -7.09 -20.53 -4.16
C ASN A 153 -7.69 -19.78 -2.96
N GLY A 154 -8.11 -18.52 -3.15
CA GLY A 154 -8.72 -17.70 -2.11
C GLY A 154 -7.68 -17.04 -1.21
N SER A 155 -7.89 -17.10 0.10
CA SER A 155 -7.03 -16.44 1.08
C SER A 155 -7.04 -17.15 2.42
N ILE A 156 -5.97 -16.95 3.20
CA ILE A 156 -5.84 -17.43 4.58
C ILE A 156 -5.54 -16.25 5.51
N ALA A 157 -6.02 -16.35 6.75
CA ALA A 157 -5.78 -15.35 7.78
C ALA A 157 -5.24 -16.03 9.05
N TRP A 158 -4.40 -15.31 9.80
CA TRP A 158 -3.88 -15.72 11.10
C TRP A 158 -3.89 -14.54 12.07
N ASP A 159 -4.39 -14.74 13.28
CA ASP A 159 -4.47 -13.78 14.40
C ASP A 159 -3.87 -14.34 15.71
#